data_AF-A0A2G5HHF8-F1
#
_entry.id   AF-A0A2G5HHF8-F1
#
_cell.length_a   1.000
_cell.length_b   1.000
_cell.length_c   1.000
_cell.angle_alpha   90.00
_cell.angle_beta   90.00
_cell.angle_gamma   90.00
#
_symmetry.space_group_name_H-M   'P 1'
#
loop_
_entity.id
_entity.type
_entity.pdbx_description
1 polymer ?
#
loop_
_entity_poly.entity_id
_entity_poly.type
_entity_poly.pdbx_seq_one_letter_code
_entity_poly.pdbx_strand_id
1 'polypeptide(L)'
;MANPGQPAMQREFEERLQKASKAFDKQEKEARQQWFSAVKNQGEKKEFQVWAAQNYPAYQASLQQRDGAQAALDQLQLQIIGSEYNKTKKEREDAAFLAKNKRNGEDQEKLNDTSNITDEDTGDA
;
A
#
# COMPACT_ATOMS: atom_id res chain seq x y z
N MET A 1 -9.14 35.56 -4.79
CA MET A 1 -9.43 35.50 -3.34
C MET A 1 -9.56 34.03 -2.98
N ALA A 2 -8.65 33.49 -2.16
CA ALA A 2 -8.72 32.10 -1.71
C ALA A 2 -9.88 31.98 -0.70
N ASN A 3 -10.79 31.03 -0.91
CA ASN A 3 -11.98 30.88 -0.10
C ASN A 3 -11.58 30.18 1.23
N PRO A 4 -11.77 30.79 2.40
CA PRO A 4 -11.23 30.26 3.67
C PRO A 4 -11.77 28.88 4.08
N GLY A 5 -12.86 28.38 3.46
CA GLY A 5 -13.37 27.02 3.67
C GLY A 5 -12.65 25.92 2.86
N GLN A 6 -11.91 26.26 1.81
CA GLN A 6 -11.15 25.30 1.00
C GLN A 6 -9.98 24.63 1.74
N PRO A 7 -9.15 25.34 2.52
CA PRO A 7 -8.07 24.71 3.28
C PRO A 7 -8.57 23.83 4.44
N ALA A 8 -9.74 24.11 5.00
CA ALA A 8 -10.34 23.27 6.04
C ALA A 8 -10.79 21.92 5.46
N MET A 9 -11.55 21.94 4.36
CA MET A 9 -11.95 20.71 3.68
C MET A 9 -10.75 19.90 3.19
N GLN A 10 -9.73 20.54 2.60
CA GLN A 10 -8.52 19.83 2.16
C GLN A 10 -7.85 19.07 3.31
N ARG A 11 -7.72 19.69 4.49
CA ARG A 11 -7.16 19.04 5.67
C ARG A 11 -7.97 17.83 6.11
N GLU A 12 -9.30 17.92 6.11
CA GLU A 12 -10.16 16.78 6.48
C GLU A 12 -9.94 15.58 5.53
N PHE A 13 -9.79 15.82 4.23
CA PHE A 13 -9.50 14.74 3.27
C PHE A 13 -8.07 14.18 3.43
N GLU A 14 -7.09 15.03 3.69
CA GLU A 14 -5.71 14.62 3.99
C GLU A 14 -5.64 13.78 5.28
N GLU A 15 -6.35 14.16 6.33
CA GLU A 15 -6.43 13.41 7.59
C GLU A 15 -7.11 12.06 7.40
N ARG A 16 -8.18 12.00 6.60
CA ARG A 16 -8.85 10.73 6.25
C ARG A 16 -7.91 9.81 5.49
N LEU A 17 -7.18 10.32 4.50
CA LEU A 17 -6.17 9.57 3.78
C LEU A 17 -5.08 9.09 4.73
N GLN A 18 -4.55 9.95 5.59
CA GLN A 18 -3.50 9.58 6.55
C GLN A 18 -3.97 8.45 7.49
N LYS A 19 -5.20 8.51 7.99
CA LYS A 19 -5.78 7.47 8.84
C LYS A 19 -5.94 6.15 8.08
N ALA A 20 -6.43 6.20 6.84
CA ALA A 20 -6.59 5.02 6.00
C ALA A 20 -5.22 4.39 5.63
N SER A 21 -4.22 5.21 5.30
CA SER A 21 -2.86 4.75 5.02
C SER A 21 -2.23 4.06 6.24
N LYS A 22 -2.34 4.63 7.44
CA LYS A 22 -1.84 3.98 8.67
C LYS A 22 -2.52 2.62 8.93
N ALA A 23 -3.82 2.52 8.68
CA ALA A 23 -4.55 1.27 8.82
C ALA A 23 -4.08 0.24 7.77
N PHE A 24 -3.91 0.66 6.52
CA PHE A 24 -3.37 -0.16 5.44
C PHE A 24 -1.95 -0.65 5.75
N ASP A 25 -1.04 0.22 6.17
CA ASP A 25 0.36 -0.14 6.46
C ASP A 25 0.46 -1.24 7.52
N LYS A 26 -0.40 -1.18 8.55
CA LYS A 26 -0.49 -2.22 9.56
C LYS A 26 -0.92 -3.56 8.95
N GLN A 27 -1.98 -3.56 8.16
CA GLN A 27 -2.50 -4.77 7.51
C GLN A 27 -1.53 -5.33 6.46
N GLU A 28 -0.86 -4.47 5.70
CA GLU A 28 0.17 -4.86 4.73
C GLU A 28 1.36 -5.53 5.44
N LYS A 29 1.82 -4.98 6.57
CA LYS A 29 2.92 -5.58 7.34
C LYS A 29 2.56 -6.98 7.85
N GLU A 30 1.38 -7.12 8.45
CA GLU A 30 0.89 -8.41 8.96
C GLU A 30 0.72 -9.43 7.83
N ALA A 31 0.11 -9.03 6.71
CA ALA A 31 -0.05 -9.88 5.53
C ALA A 31 1.30 -10.29 4.94
N ARG A 32 2.28 -9.38 4.83
CA ARG A 32 3.62 -9.68 4.30
C ARG A 32 4.37 -10.67 5.17
N GLN A 33 4.26 -10.56 6.50
CA GLN A 33 4.88 -11.53 7.41
C GLN A 33 4.31 -12.94 7.22
N GLN A 34 2.99 -13.07 7.13
CA GLN A 34 2.35 -14.36 6.89
C GLN A 34 2.69 -14.93 5.50
N TRP A 35 2.70 -14.07 4.49
CA TRP A 35 3.13 -14.44 3.14
C TRP A 35 4.56 -14.96 3.12
N PHE A 36 5.51 -14.25 3.73
CA PHE A 36 6.90 -14.70 3.81
C PHE A 36 7.03 -16.07 4.49
N SER A 37 6.29 -16.31 5.57
CA SER A 37 6.26 -17.62 6.23
C SER A 37 5.69 -18.70 5.31
N ALA A 38 4.62 -18.41 4.54
CA ALA A 38 4.05 -19.34 3.56
C ALA A 38 5.01 -19.65 2.40
N VAL A 39 5.71 -18.63 1.88
CA VAL A 39 6.72 -18.80 0.82
C VAL A 39 7.86 -19.70 1.30
N LYS A 40 8.40 -19.43 2.51
CA LYS A 40 9.53 -20.19 3.06
C LYS A 40 9.13 -21.59 3.50
N ASN A 41 8.08 -21.73 4.31
CA ASN A 41 7.78 -22.98 5.00
C ASN A 41 6.78 -23.89 4.25
N GLN A 42 5.92 -23.30 3.41
CA GLN A 42 4.89 -24.03 2.66
C GLN A 42 5.20 -24.11 1.17
N GLY A 43 6.25 -23.43 0.70
CA GLY A 43 6.64 -23.37 -0.71
C GLY A 43 5.64 -22.64 -1.60
N GLU A 44 4.76 -21.78 -1.05
CA GLU A 44 3.77 -21.06 -1.84
C GLU A 44 4.43 -19.97 -2.68
N LYS A 45 4.62 -20.22 -3.98
CA LYS A 45 5.35 -19.30 -4.87
C LYS A 45 4.49 -18.19 -5.51
N LYS A 46 3.41 -17.77 -4.87
CA LYS A 46 2.56 -16.70 -5.41
C LYS A 46 3.12 -15.35 -5.01
N GLU A 47 3.08 -14.37 -5.92
CA GLU A 47 3.37 -12.98 -5.58
C GLU A 47 2.46 -12.49 -4.44
N PHE A 48 3.02 -11.65 -3.57
CA PHE A 48 2.32 -11.14 -2.38
C PHE A 48 0.93 -10.60 -2.70
N GLN A 49 0.75 -9.83 -3.77
CA GLN A 49 -0.54 -9.24 -4.12
C GLN A 49 -1.62 -10.29 -4.41
N VAL A 50 -1.26 -11.34 -5.17
CA VAL A 50 -2.15 -12.45 -5.51
C VAL A 50 -2.48 -13.25 -4.26
N TRP A 51 -1.47 -13.52 -3.45
CA TRP A 51 -1.62 -14.24 -2.19
C TRP A 51 -2.53 -13.48 -1.21
N ALA A 52 -2.26 -12.20 -0.98
CA ALA A 52 -2.99 -11.37 -0.02
C ALA A 52 -4.45 -11.17 -0.45
N ALA A 53 -4.73 -11.08 -1.75
CA ALA A 53 -6.10 -11.04 -2.27
C ALA A 53 -6.91 -12.30 -1.94
N GLN A 54 -6.26 -13.47 -1.86
CA GLN A 54 -6.92 -14.75 -1.61
C GLN A 54 -6.99 -15.08 -0.12
N ASN A 55 -5.92 -14.80 0.62
CA ASN A 55 -5.71 -15.30 1.97
C ASN A 55 -5.89 -14.23 3.06
N TYR A 56 -5.91 -12.94 2.70
CA TYR A 56 -5.91 -11.85 3.68
C TYR A 56 -6.98 -10.77 3.34
N PRO A 57 -8.27 -11.02 3.60
CA PRO A 57 -9.36 -10.10 3.24
C PRO A 57 -9.24 -8.70 3.85
N ALA A 58 -8.62 -8.58 5.03
CA ALA A 58 -8.43 -7.29 5.70
C ALA A 58 -7.44 -6.37 4.95
N TYR A 59 -6.50 -6.95 4.18
CA TYR A 59 -5.60 -6.20 3.29
C TYR A 59 -6.42 -5.61 2.14
N GLN A 60 -7.30 -6.40 1.52
CA GLN A 60 -8.18 -5.90 0.44
C GLN A 60 -9.12 -4.81 0.93
N ALA A 61 -9.74 -4.98 2.10
CA ALA A 61 -10.64 -3.98 2.68
C ALA A 61 -9.90 -2.67 3.01
N SER A 62 -8.71 -2.74 3.62
CA SER A 62 -7.91 -1.55 3.93
C SER A 62 -7.32 -0.88 2.69
N LEU A 63 -6.96 -1.66 1.66
CA LEU A 63 -6.55 -1.14 0.36
C LEU A 63 -7.67 -0.31 -0.29
N GLN A 64 -8.89 -0.85 -0.33
CA GLN A 64 -10.06 -0.14 -0.86
C GLN A 64 -10.36 1.16 -0.10
N GLN A 65 -10.23 1.15 1.24
CA GLN A 65 -10.42 2.35 2.06
C GLN A 65 -9.37 3.43 1.78
N ARG A 66 -8.09 3.04 1.66
CA ARG A 66 -7.00 3.97 1.32
C ARG A 66 -7.19 4.55 -0.08
N ASP A 67 -7.46 3.71 -1.06
CA ASP A 67 -7.61 4.13 -2.46
C ASP A 67 -8.85 5.01 -2.64
N GLY A 68 -9.95 4.71 -1.93
CA GLY A 68 -11.12 5.57 -1.89
C GLY A 68 -10.86 6.95 -1.26
N ALA A 69 -10.08 7.01 -0.16
CA ALA A 69 -9.69 8.27 0.45
C ALA A 69 -8.77 9.10 -0.47
N GLN A 70 -7.83 8.46 -1.15
CA GLN A 70 -6.96 9.10 -2.14
C GLN A 70 -7.78 9.67 -3.31
N ALA A 71 -8.71 8.88 -3.87
CA ALA A 71 -9.58 9.32 -4.96
C ALA A 71 -10.43 10.54 -4.58
N ALA A 72 -10.90 10.60 -3.33
CA ALA A 72 -11.68 11.73 -2.85
C ALA A 72 -10.82 13.00 -2.66
N LEU A 73 -9.59 12.86 -2.16
CA LEU A 73 -8.62 13.96 -2.09
C LEU A 73 -8.26 14.46 -3.50
N ASP A 74 -8.07 13.54 -4.44
CA ASP A 74 -7.78 13.81 -5.84
C ASP A 74 -8.91 14.59 -6.53
N GLN A 75 -10.16 14.22 -6.29
CA GLN A 75 -11.34 14.96 -6.77
C GLN A 75 -11.39 16.39 -6.21
N LEU A 76 -11.09 16.56 -4.92
CA LEU A 76 -11.04 17.88 -4.30
C LEU A 76 -9.92 18.74 -4.91
N GLN A 77 -8.73 18.16 -5.09
CA GLN A 77 -7.60 18.89 -5.69
C GLN A 77 -7.88 19.29 -7.14
N LEU A 78 -8.53 18.43 -7.93
CA LEU A 78 -9.00 18.80 -9.27
C LEU A 78 -9.95 20.00 -9.24
N GLN A 79 -10.84 20.10 -8.25
CA GLN A 79 -11.74 21.26 -8.09
C GLN A 79 -11.00 22.54 -7.70
N ILE A 80 -9.89 22.43 -6.93
CA ILE A 80 -9.14 23.60 -6.44
C ILE A 80 -8.13 24.12 -7.47
N ILE A 81 -7.30 23.25 -8.05
CA ILE A 81 -6.18 23.63 -8.93
C ILE A 81 -6.38 23.24 -10.42
N GLY A 82 -7.53 22.63 -10.76
CA GLY A 82 -7.93 22.41 -12.15
C GLY A 82 -6.92 21.61 -12.97
N SER A 83 -6.57 22.10 -14.16
CA SER A 83 -5.69 21.40 -15.10
C SER A 83 -4.27 21.16 -14.59
N GLU A 84 -3.77 21.96 -13.64
CA GLU A 84 -2.44 21.73 -13.04
C GLU A 84 -2.41 20.47 -12.16
N TYR A 85 -3.57 20.03 -11.65
CA TYR A 85 -3.70 18.76 -10.93
C TYR A 85 -3.22 17.57 -11.77
N ASN A 86 -3.47 17.57 -13.09
CA ASN A 86 -3.08 16.45 -13.96
C ASN A 86 -1.56 16.24 -14.00
N LYS A 87 -0.76 17.31 -13.86
CA LYS A 87 0.70 17.20 -13.76
C LYS A 87 1.11 16.55 -12.43
N THR A 88 0.59 17.08 -11.32
CA THR A 88 0.88 16.55 -9.97
C THR A 88 0.33 15.13 -9.76
N LYS A 89 -0.76 14.77 -10.44
CA LYS A 89 -1.30 13.41 -10.44
C LYS A 89 -0.37 12.45 -11.17
N LYS A 90 0.12 12.83 -12.35
CA LYS A 90 1.06 12.00 -13.12
C LYS A 90 2.34 11.72 -12.35
N GLU A 91 2.91 12.72 -11.69
CA GLU A 91 4.09 12.54 -10.84
C GLU A 91 3.83 11.56 -9.68
N ARG A 92 2.64 11.60 -9.09
CA ARG A 92 2.21 10.64 -8.06
C ARG A 92 2.02 9.23 -8.61
N GLU A 93 1.42 9.09 -9.79
CA GLU A 93 1.25 7.81 -10.48
C GLU A 93 2.60 7.19 -10.84
N ASP A 94 3.55 7.99 -11.36
CA ASP A 94 4.91 7.55 -11.68
C ASP A 94 5.67 7.12 -10.40
N ALA A 95 5.58 7.88 -9.31
CA ALA A 95 6.19 7.53 -8.03
C ALA A 95 5.59 6.23 -7.45
N ALA A 96 4.27 6.06 -7.53
CA ALA A 96 3.59 4.84 -7.11
C ALA A 96 4.00 3.63 -7.97
N PHE A 97 4.16 3.82 -9.28
CA PHE A 97 4.65 2.80 -10.20
C PHE A 97 6.07 2.36 -9.86
N LEU A 98 6.99 3.30 -9.64
CA LEU A 98 8.37 3.00 -9.23
C LEU A 98 8.40 2.23 -7.89
N ALA A 99 7.62 2.66 -6.90
CA ALA A 99 7.52 1.98 -5.61
C ALA A 99 6.89 0.59 -5.72
N LYS A 100 5.95 0.38 -6.65
CA LYS A 100 5.39 -0.95 -6.94
C LYS A 100 6.41 -1.87 -7.58
N ASN A 101 7.15 -1.39 -8.58
CA ASN A 101 8.19 -2.20 -9.24
C ASN A 101 9.29 -2.62 -8.28
N LYS A 102 9.72 -1.71 -7.38
CA LYS A 102 10.69 -2.06 -6.34
C LYS A 102 10.18 -3.20 -5.45
N ARG A 103 8.95 -3.08 -4.94
CA ARG A 103 8.33 -4.11 -4.09
C ARG A 103 8.16 -5.43 -4.83
N ASN A 104 7.77 -5.40 -6.10
CA ASN A 104 7.66 -6.62 -6.90
C ASN A 104 9.04 -7.27 -7.13
N GLY A 105 10.11 -6.48 -7.28
CA GLY A 105 11.47 -6.99 -7.32
C GLY A 105 11.86 -7.70 -6.02
N GLU A 106 11.63 -7.03 -4.88
CA GLU A 106 11.87 -7.61 -3.54
C GLU A 106 11.03 -8.88 -3.32
N ASP A 107 9.78 -8.90 -3.79
CA ASP A 107 8.89 -10.05 -3.69
C ASP A 107 9.41 -11.23 -4.54
N GLN A 108 9.88 -10.97 -5.76
CA GLN A 108 10.50 -11.99 -6.62
C GLN A 108 11.80 -12.54 -6.02
N GLU A 109 12.65 -11.70 -5.42
CA GLU A 109 13.83 -12.17 -4.69
C GLU A 109 13.44 -13.13 -3.57
N LYS A 110 12.38 -12.83 -2.84
CA LYS A 110 11.87 -13.67 -1.74
C LYS A 110 11.23 -14.97 -2.21
N LEU A 111 10.58 -14.95 -3.37
CA LEU A 111 10.06 -16.16 -4.02
C LEU A 111 11.17 -17.10 -4.51
N ASN A 112 12.35 -16.55 -4.83
CA ASN A 112 13.52 -17.30 -5.25
C ASN A 112 14.36 -17.79 -4.05
N ASP A 113 14.36 -17.07 -2.93
CA ASP A 113 14.96 -17.48 -1.66
C ASP A 113 13.97 -18.34 -0.83
N THR A 114 13.79 -19.60 -1.23
CA THR A 114 12.89 -20.56 -0.56
C THR A 114 13.60 -21.35 0.54
N SER A 115 14.66 -20.80 1.13
CA SER A 115 15.31 -21.44 2.27
C SER A 115 14.33 -21.42 3.45
N ASN A 116 14.01 -22.60 3.99
CA ASN A 116 13.19 -22.72 5.21
C ASN A 116 13.82 -21.89 6.34
N ILE A 117 12.99 -21.30 7.20
CA ILE A 117 13.48 -20.77 8.48
C ILE A 117 14.08 -21.94 9.26
N THR A 118 15.33 -21.83 9.68
CA THR A 118 15.96 -22.81 10.57
C THR A 118 15.77 -22.35 12.03
N ASP A 119 15.86 -23.28 12.98
CA ASP A 119 15.78 -22.95 14.42
C ASP A 119 16.85 -21.90 14.84
N GLU A 120 17.98 -21.82 14.11
CA GLU A 120 19.01 -20.78 14.29
C GLU A 120 18.50 -19.36 13.95
N ASP A 121 17.55 -19.21 13.03
CA ASP A 121 16.97 -17.91 12.64
C ASP A 121 15.94 -17.38 13.66
N THR A 122 15.39 -18.26 14.52
CA THR A 122 14.38 -17.89 15.53
C THR A 122 14.95 -17.44 16.87
N GLY A 123 16.27 -17.62 17.11
CA GLY A 123 16.93 -17.18 18.33
C GLY A 123 16.52 -17.93 19.60
N ASP A 124 15.96 -19.13 19.48
CA ASP A 124 15.66 -20.02 20.61
C ASP A 124 16.88 -20.94 20.82
N ALA A 125 17.83 -20.45 21.61
CA ALA A 125 18.91 -21.23 22.20
C ALA A 125 18.81 -21.15 23.73
#